data_AF-A0A355DRH4-F1
#
_entry.id   AF-A0A355DRH4-F1
#
_cell.length_a   1.000
_cell.length_b   1.000
_cell.length_c   1.000
_cell.angle_alpha   90.00
_cell.angle_beta   90.00
_cell.angle_gamma   90.00
#
_symmetry.space_group_name_H-M   'P 1'
#
loop_
_entity.id
_entity.type
_entity.pdbx_description
1 polymer ?
#
loop_
_entity_poly.entity_id
_entity_poly.type
_entity_poly.pdbx_seq_one_letter_code
_entity_poly.pdbx_strand_id
1 'polypeptide(L)'
;MNVTVKDIDFLQNISPQSVAIYLQHRGCNQEKYVENKATIWTRKNEANESVHIILPLIQGTPGFSLSMSVMLETLEKIERRFYSQEHY
;
A
#
# COMPACT_ATOMS: atom_id res chain seq x y z
N MET A 1 -12.39 -8.94 -1.47
CA MET A 1 -12.14 -9.33 -0.07
C MET A 1 -13.41 -9.12 0.76
N ASN A 2 -13.83 -10.07 1.60
CA ASN A 2 -14.95 -9.88 2.53
C ASN A 2 -14.38 -9.41 3.87
N VAL A 3 -14.49 -8.11 4.18
CA VAL A 3 -13.86 -7.50 5.36
C VAL A 3 -14.77 -7.75 6.57
N THR A 4 -14.31 -8.51 7.56
CA THR A 4 -15.07 -8.77 8.78
C THR A 4 -14.79 -7.72 9.86
N VAL A 5 -15.61 -7.65 10.91
CA VAL A 5 -15.42 -6.71 12.03
C VAL A 5 -14.05 -6.88 12.71
N LYS A 6 -13.51 -8.10 12.76
CA LYS A 6 -12.14 -8.35 13.27
C LYS A 6 -11.05 -7.77 12.35
N ASP A 7 -11.24 -7.87 11.03
CA ASP A 7 -10.32 -7.28 10.06
C ASP A 7 -10.31 -5.75 10.15
N ILE A 8 -11.47 -5.14 10.41
CA ILE A 8 -11.59 -3.69 10.57
C ILE A 8 -10.70 -3.18 11.71
N ASP A 9 -10.75 -3.82 12.87
CA ASP A 9 -9.97 -3.44 14.05
C ASP A 9 -8.46 -3.55 13.78
N PHE A 10 -8.02 -4.65 13.18
CA PHE A 10 -6.63 -4.82 12.74
C PHE A 10 -6.20 -3.73 11.76
N LEU A 11 -7.01 -3.48 10.72
CA LEU A 11 -6.69 -2.51 9.67
C LEU A 11 -6.65 -1.07 10.19
N GLN A 12 -7.49 -0.70 11.15
CA GLN A 12 -7.45 0.63 11.80
C GLN A 12 -6.14 0.86 12.57
N ASN A 13 -5.58 -0.20 13.14
CA ASN A 13 -4.37 -0.13 13.96
C ASN A 13 -3.07 -0.14 13.15
N ILE A 14 -3.13 -0.34 11.83
CA ILE A 14 -1.94 -0.26 10.96
C ILE A 14 -1.51 1.20 10.86
N SER A 15 -0.31 1.50 11.36
CA SER A 15 0.33 2.82 11.25
C SER A 15 0.72 3.13 9.81
N PRO A 16 0.20 4.20 9.18
CA PRO A 16 0.61 4.62 7.85
C PRO A 16 2.12 4.90 7.75
N GLN A 17 2.72 5.43 8.82
CA GLN A 17 4.16 5.68 8.88
C GLN A 17 4.96 4.37 8.79
N SER A 18 4.52 3.31 9.48
CA SER A 18 5.19 2.01 9.41
C SER A 18 5.10 1.43 7.99
N VAL A 19 3.96 1.61 7.33
CA VAL A 19 3.77 1.20 5.93
C VAL A 19 4.65 2.02 4.97
N ALA A 20 4.77 3.33 5.17
CA ALA A 20 5.66 4.18 4.37
C ALA A 20 7.13 3.73 4.47
N ILE A 21 7.61 3.40 5.68
CA ILE A 21 8.96 2.86 5.90
C ILE A 21 9.13 1.54 5.15
N TYR A 22 8.15 0.63 5.24
CA TYR A 22 8.17 -0.62 4.50
C TYR A 22 8.27 -0.41 2.99
N LEU A 23 7.43 0.49 2.43
CA LEU A 23 7.44 0.81 1.01
C LEU A 23 8.79 1.35 0.56
N GLN A 24 9.38 2.27 1.34
CA GLN A 24 10.71 2.80 1.06
C GLN A 24 11.79 1.70 1.04
N HIS A 25 11.78 0.79 2.03
CA HIS A 25 12.72 -0.34 2.08
C HIS A 25 12.55 -1.33 0.92
N ARG A 26 11.35 -1.43 0.34
CA ARG A 26 11.07 -2.24 -0.85
C ARG A 26 11.38 -1.55 -2.17
N GLY A 27 12.01 -0.37 -2.14
CA GLY A 27 12.39 0.38 -3.33
C GLY A 27 11.23 1.14 -3.98
N CYS A 28 10.12 1.34 -3.27
CA CYS A 28 9.09 2.27 -3.70
C CYS A 28 9.53 3.70 -3.41
N ASN A 29 9.19 4.62 -4.31
CA ASN A 29 9.44 6.04 -4.16
C ASN A 29 8.12 6.77 -3.91
N GLN A 30 8.13 7.77 -3.01
CA GLN A 30 6.97 8.62 -2.81
C GLN A 30 6.88 9.62 -3.97
N GLU A 31 5.81 9.55 -4.75
CA GLU A 31 5.60 10.38 -5.93
C GLU A 31 4.77 11.62 -5.60
N LYS A 32 3.70 11.46 -4.81
CA LYS A 32 2.75 12.54 -4.53
C LYS A 32 2.20 12.45 -3.13
N TYR A 33 2.07 13.61 -2.49
CA TYR A 33 1.28 13.79 -1.28
C TYR A 33 -0.08 14.40 -1.63
N VAL A 34 -1.16 13.84 -1.09
CA VAL A 34 -2.53 14.30 -1.29
C VAL A 34 -3.05 14.82 0.04
N GLU A 35 -2.91 16.14 0.24
CA GLU A 35 -3.51 16.96 1.31
C GLU A 35 -3.95 16.19 2.57
N ASN A 36 -2.98 15.60 3.26
CA ASN A 36 -3.16 14.85 4.50
C ASN A 36 -4.06 13.60 4.42
N LYS A 37 -4.62 13.27 3.25
CA LYS A 37 -5.49 12.11 3.03
C LYS A 37 -4.70 10.86 2.68
N ALA A 38 -3.73 11.00 1.78
CA ALA A 38 -2.97 9.88 1.25
C ALA A 38 -1.60 10.28 0.72
N THR A 39 -0.73 9.30 0.54
CA THR A 39 0.47 9.39 -0.31
C THR A 39 0.38 8.39 -1.45
N ILE A 40 0.84 8.79 -2.63
CA ILE A 40 1.00 7.92 -3.78
C ILE A 40 2.46 7.53 -3.86
N TRP A 41 2.70 6.23 -3.85
CA TRP A 41 4.01 5.61 -3.96
C TRP A 41 4.10 4.86 -5.27
N THR A 42 5.26 4.85 -5.89
CA THR A 42 5.50 4.14 -7.15
C THR A 42 6.68 3.19 -7.05
N ARG A 43 6.52 2.03 -7.67
CA ARG A 43 7.60 1.07 -7.90
C ARG A 43 7.66 0.74 -9.37
N LYS A 44 8.86 0.72 -9.93
CA LYS A 44 9.11 0.31 -11.32
C LYS A 44 9.67 -1.10 -11.34
N ASN A 45 9.19 -1.94 -12.25
CA ASN A 45 9.85 -3.21 -12.57
C ASN A 45 10.95 -3.02 -13.62
N GLU A 46 11.65 -4.11 -13.94
CA GLU A 46 12.72 -4.12 -14.94
C GLU A 46 12.22 -3.77 -16.35
N ALA A 47 10.95 -4.05 -16.66
CA ALA A 47 10.27 -3.62 -17.87
C ALA A 47 9.85 -2.13 -17.87
N ASN A 48 10.26 -1.36 -16.85
CA ASN A 48 9.92 0.05 -16.65
C ASN A 48 8.41 0.35 -16.52
N GLU A 49 7.60 -0.67 -16.24
CA GLU A 49 6.21 -0.52 -15.87
C GLU A 49 6.13 0.02 -14.43
N SER A 50 5.38 1.11 -14.26
CA SER A 50 5.18 1.73 -12.95
C SER A 50 3.90 1.21 -12.33
N VAL A 51 3.97 0.77 -11.08
CA VAL A 51 2.78 0.45 -10.29
C VAL A 51 2.62 1.47 -9.19
N HIS A 52 1.37 1.92 -9.00
CA HIS A 52 1.00 2.91 -7.99
C HIS A 52 0.40 2.24 -6.77
N ILE A 53 0.81 2.69 -5.60
CA ILE A 53 0.32 2.28 -4.29
C ILE A 53 -0.21 3.52 -3.60
N ILE A 54 -1.49 3.48 -3.21
CA ILE A 54 -2.14 4.57 -2.47
C ILE A 54 -2.11 4.22 -1.00
N LEU A 55 -1.32 4.94 -0.21
CA LEU A 55 -1.21 4.79 1.23
C LEU A 55 -2.13 5.81 1.92
N PRO A 56 -3.26 5.40 2.55
CA PRO A 56 -4.09 6.30 3.34
C PRO A 56 -3.36 6.75 4.60
N LEU A 57 -3.48 8.03 4.96
CA LEU A 57 -2.78 8.64 6.09
C LEU A 57 -3.66 8.89 7.32
N ILE A 58 -4.96 9.06 7.15
CA ILE A 58 -5.86 9.46 8.25
C ILE A 58 -6.57 8.25 8.86
N GLN A 59 -5.96 7.69 9.91
CA GLN A 59 -6.59 6.68 10.76
C GLN A 59 -7.89 7.20 11.40
N GLY A 60 -8.81 6.30 11.75
CA GLY A 60 -10.06 6.65 12.43
C GLY A 60 -11.11 7.34 11.55
N THR A 61 -10.83 7.57 10.26
CA THR A 61 -11.82 8.11 9.32
C THR A 61 -12.67 7.00 8.70
N PRO A 62 -13.95 7.29 8.39
CA PRO A 62 -14.78 6.38 7.61
C PRO A 62 -14.07 6.01 6.30
N GLY A 63 -13.96 4.71 6.03
CA GLY A 63 -13.29 4.20 4.83
C GLY A 63 -11.79 3.91 4.99
N PHE A 64 -11.14 4.31 6.08
CA PHE A 64 -9.70 4.03 6.29
C PHE A 64 -9.38 2.53 6.21
N SER A 65 -10.11 1.66 6.93
CA SER A 65 -9.88 0.21 6.88
C SER A 65 -10.06 -0.35 5.48
N LEU A 66 -11.05 0.14 4.74
CA LEU A 66 -11.28 -0.29 3.37
C LEU A 66 -10.11 0.14 2.46
N SER A 67 -9.70 1.41 2.53
CA SER A 67 -8.55 1.91 1.78
C SER A 67 -7.26 1.16 2.13
N MET A 68 -7.04 0.86 3.41
CA MET A 68 -5.89 0.08 3.85
C MET A 68 -5.94 -1.35 3.30
N SER A 69 -7.11 -1.99 3.29
CA SER A 69 -7.26 -3.34 2.70
C SER A 69 -6.94 -3.36 1.21
N VAL A 70 -7.40 -2.35 0.45
CA VAL A 70 -7.13 -2.23 -1.00
C VAL A 70 -5.64 -1.98 -1.25
N MET A 71 -5.01 -1.17 -0.40
CA MET A 71 -3.58 -0.91 -0.45
C MET A 71 -2.77 -2.19 -0.23
N LEU A 72 -3.11 -2.99 0.79
CA LEU A 72 -2.44 -4.26 1.08
C LEU A 72 -2.67 -5.30 -0.03
N GLU A 73 -3.87 -5.39 -0.59
CA GLU A 73 -4.15 -6.27 -1.74
C GLU A 73 -3.33 -5.85 -2.98
N THR A 74 -3.20 -4.55 -3.21
CA THR A 74 -2.35 -4.01 -4.28
C THR A 74 -0.89 -4.37 -4.05
N LEU A 75 -0.41 -4.23 -2.81
CA LEU A 75 0.94 -4.59 -2.43
C LEU A 75 1.21 -6.09 -2.61
N GLU A 76 0.30 -6.98 -2.20
CA GLU A 76 0.42 -8.43 -2.38
C GLU A 76 0.55 -8.81 -3.87
N LYS A 77 -0.28 -8.19 -4.74
CA LYS A 77 -0.22 -8.41 -6.19
C LYS A 77 1.10 -7.94 -6.80
N ILE A 78 1.59 -6.77 -6.37
CA ILE A 78 2.88 -6.24 -6.77
C ILE A 78 3.96 -7.22 -6.33
N GLU A 79 4.04 -7.57 -5.06
CA GLU A 79 5.10 -8.45 -4.55
C GLU A 79 5.13 -9.80 -5.25
N ARG A 80 3.97 -10.44 -5.49
CA ARG A 80 3.91 -11.66 -6.31
C ARG A 80 4.43 -11.44 -7.73
N ARG A 81 4.03 -10.34 -8.38
CA ARG A 81 4.46 -10.03 -9.76
C ARG A 81 5.96 -9.79 -9.84
N PHE A 82 6.56 -9.13 -8.85
CA PHE A 82 7.99 -8.87 -8.80
C PHE A 82 8.78 -10.13 -8.44
N TYR A 83 8.32 -10.93 -7.47
CA TYR A 83 8.97 -12.19 -7.10
C TYR A 83 9.00 -13.19 -8.27
N SER A 84 7.95 -13.24 -9.09
CA SER A 84 7.92 -14.08 -10.29
C SER A 84 8.86 -13.61 -11.41
N GLN A 85 9.31 -12.34 -11.39
CA GLN A 85 10.28 -11.80 -12.36
C GLN A 85 11.72 -12.00 -11.91
N GLU A 86 12.01 -11.96 -10.60
CA GLU A 86 13.35 -12.17 -10.03
C GLU A 86 13.86 -13.63 -10.16
N HIS A 87 12.99 -14.56 -10.55
CA HIS A 87 13.27 -16.00 -10.68
C HIS A 87 13.26 -16.53 -12.13
N TYR A 88 13.42 -15.65 -13.13
CA TYR A 88 13.52 -16.00 -14.55
C TYR A 88 14.85 -15.56 -15.14
#